data_AF-A0AAX1XG01-F1
#
_entry.id   AF-A0AAX1XG01-F1
#
_cell.length_a   1.000
_cell.length_b   1.000
_cell.length_c   1.000
_cell.angle_alpha   90.00
_cell.angle_beta   90.00
_cell.angle_gamma   90.00
#
_symmetry.space_group_name_H-M   'P 1'
#
loop_
_entity.id
_entity.type
_entity.pdbx_description
1 polymer ?
#
loop_
_entity_poly.entity_id
_entity_poly.type
_entity_poly.pdbx_seq_one_letter_code
_entity_poly.pdbx_strand_id
1 'polypeptide(L)'
;MIHWFTTVFSQPAQKAQLFSILLSALVAFSVLLLNQWFTSRRARKDHMINKIEEFYEAIGEYEKCAFELFSTMFSYSEDQTQFQEVLDRLQTSVQRVEMYIGLHFPEISFDTKAHSKLMQTAYYNLSDAKARRKGLDFGDMDDHRKQMDHVNQLLDKVRENTSRIKTDAQVLMKRHKH
;
A
#
# COMPACT_ATOMS: atom_id res chain seq x y z
N MET A 1 -22.41 -51.37 -19.97
CA MET A 1 -21.06 -50.82 -20.21
C MET A 1 -19.95 -51.61 -19.52
N ILE A 2 -20.05 -51.91 -18.22
CA ILE A 2 -19.02 -52.69 -17.48
C ILE A 2 -18.78 -54.08 -18.08
N HIS A 3 -19.85 -54.80 -18.48
CA HIS A 3 -19.75 -56.12 -19.10
C HIS A 3 -19.06 -56.10 -20.48
N TRP A 4 -19.22 -55.02 -21.26
CA TRP A 4 -18.54 -54.87 -22.56
C TRP A 4 -17.04 -54.61 -22.36
N PHE A 5 -16.70 -53.80 -21.37
CA PHE A 5 -15.32 -53.50 -20.97
C PHE A 5 -14.56 -54.77 -20.53
N THR A 6 -15.20 -55.65 -19.76
CA THR A 6 -14.59 -56.92 -19.32
C THR A 6 -14.40 -57.92 -20.45
N THR A 7 -15.26 -57.92 -21.47
CA THR A 7 -15.16 -58.84 -22.61
C THR A 7 -14.07 -58.41 -23.60
N VAL A 8 -13.94 -57.11 -23.88
CA VAL A 8 -12.93 -56.54 -24.80
C VAL A 8 -11.51 -56.59 -24.22
N PHE A 9 -11.35 -56.60 -22.89
CA PHE A 9 -10.05 -56.68 -22.21
C PHE A 9 -9.82 -58.00 -21.50
N SER A 10 -10.30 -59.11 -22.07
CA SER A 10 -10.17 -60.44 -21.48
C SER A 10 -8.76 -61.02 -21.62
N GLN A 11 -8.01 -60.63 -22.67
CA GLN A 11 -6.64 -61.11 -22.90
C GLN A 11 -5.61 -60.38 -22.01
N PRO A 12 -4.62 -61.11 -21.44
CA PRO A 12 -3.59 -60.53 -20.57
C PRO A 12 -2.82 -59.35 -21.22
N ALA A 13 -2.56 -59.43 -22.52
CA ALA A 13 -1.85 -58.39 -23.27
C ALA A 13 -2.63 -57.07 -23.37
N GLN A 14 -3.95 -57.15 -23.56
CA GLN A 14 -4.82 -55.97 -23.66
C GLN A 14 -5.00 -55.29 -22.29
N LYS A 15 -5.04 -56.06 -21.19
CA LYS A 15 -5.03 -55.52 -19.82
C LYS A 15 -3.74 -54.73 -19.53
N ALA A 16 -2.59 -55.24 -19.95
CA ALA A 16 -1.31 -54.56 -19.78
C ALA A 16 -1.24 -53.23 -20.57
N GLN A 17 -1.77 -53.19 -21.80
CA GLN A 17 -1.87 -51.95 -22.59
C GLN A 17 -2.77 -50.91 -21.93
N LEU A 18 -3.94 -51.32 -21.42
CA LEU A 18 -4.86 -50.42 -20.71
C LEU A 18 -4.21 -49.82 -19.45
N PHE A 19 -3.47 -50.65 -18.69
CA PHE A 19 -2.75 -50.21 -17.51
C PHE A 19 -1.63 -49.23 -17.86
N SER A 20 -0.92 -49.45 -18.98
CA SER A 20 0.08 -48.53 -19.50
C SER A 20 -0.52 -47.17 -19.90
N ILE A 21 -1.67 -47.17 -20.58
CA ILE A 21 -2.39 -45.94 -20.95
C ILE A 21 -2.87 -45.20 -19.69
N LEU A 22 -3.46 -45.90 -18.72
CA LEU A 22 -3.89 -45.33 -17.45
C LEU A 22 -2.72 -44.74 -16.67
N LEU A 23 -1.59 -45.45 -16.60
CA LEU A 23 -0.38 -44.98 -15.93
C LEU A 23 0.19 -43.74 -16.63
N SER A 24 0.24 -43.74 -17.95
CA SER A 24 0.69 -42.58 -18.75
C SER A 24 -0.21 -41.37 -18.54
N ALA A 25 -1.53 -41.56 -18.56
CA ALA A 25 -2.51 -40.51 -18.27
C ALA A 25 -2.36 -39.99 -16.85
N LEU A 26 -2.19 -40.87 -15.85
CA LEU A 26 -2.01 -40.50 -14.45
C LEU A 26 -0.74 -39.67 -14.24
N VAL A 27 0.37 -40.05 -14.89
CA VAL A 27 1.61 -39.28 -14.87
C VAL A 27 1.39 -37.90 -15.50
N ALA A 28 0.74 -37.82 -16.65
CA ALA A 28 0.45 -36.55 -17.32
C ALA A 28 -0.40 -35.62 -16.44
N PHE A 29 -1.47 -36.13 -15.82
CA PHE A 29 -2.28 -35.37 -14.87
C PHE A 29 -1.49 -34.93 -13.63
N SER A 30 -0.64 -35.81 -13.10
CA SER A 30 0.19 -35.49 -11.94
C SER A 30 1.16 -34.34 -12.24
N VAL A 31 1.82 -34.39 -13.40
CA VAL A 31 2.71 -33.32 -13.86
C VAL A 31 1.95 -32.02 -14.06
N LEU A 32 0.76 -32.06 -14.66
CA LEU A 32 -0.07 -30.88 -14.88
C LEU A 32 -0.48 -30.23 -13.56
N LEU A 33 -0.98 -31.02 -12.61
CA LEU A 33 -1.41 -30.54 -11.29
C LEU A 33 -0.23 -29.96 -10.49
N LEU A 34 0.93 -30.64 -10.50
CA LEU A 34 2.14 -30.13 -9.87
C LEU A 34 2.57 -28.80 -10.48
N ASN A 35 2.59 -28.71 -11.81
CA ASN A 35 2.97 -27.48 -12.51
C ASN A 35 2.02 -26.33 -12.16
N GLN A 36 0.71 -26.58 -12.15
CA GLN A 36 -0.28 -25.58 -11.78
C GLN A 36 -0.14 -25.15 -10.31
N TRP A 37 0.16 -26.09 -9.41
CA TRP A 37 0.41 -25.80 -8.00
C TRP A 37 1.66 -24.94 -7.80
N PHE A 38 2.78 -25.31 -8.42
CA PHE A 38 4.03 -24.52 -8.37
C PHE A 38 3.82 -23.12 -8.94
N THR A 39 3.13 -23.02 -10.08
CA THR A 39 2.85 -21.73 -10.73
C THR A 39 1.94 -20.86 -9.86
N SER A 40 0.86 -21.42 -9.31
CA SER A 40 -0.05 -20.68 -8.43
C SER A 40 0.66 -20.21 -7.15
N ARG A 41 1.48 -21.07 -6.54
CA ARG A 41 2.26 -20.72 -5.34
C ARG A 41 3.22 -19.57 -5.63
N ARG A 42 3.93 -19.61 -6.76
CA ARG A 42 4.84 -18.54 -7.18
C ARG A 42 4.08 -17.24 -7.47
N ALA A 43 3.00 -17.31 -8.24
CA ALA A 43 2.19 -16.14 -8.59
C ALA A 43 1.62 -15.44 -7.36
N ARG A 44 1.19 -16.20 -6.33
CA ARG A 44 0.73 -15.62 -5.05
C ARG A 44 1.85 -14.89 -4.31
N LYS A 45 3.07 -15.44 -4.30
CA LYS A 45 4.23 -14.77 -3.69
C LYS A 45 4.59 -13.49 -4.44
N ASP A 46 4.72 -13.56 -5.76
CA ASP A 46 5.05 -12.42 -6.61
C ASP A 46 4.00 -11.30 -6.47
N HIS A 47 2.71 -11.67 -6.44
CA HIS A 47 1.64 -10.71 -6.19
C HIS A 47 1.78 -10.00 -4.84
N MET A 48 2.16 -10.72 -3.79
CA MET A 48 2.29 -10.13 -2.45
C MET A 48 3.53 -9.24 -2.33
N ILE A 49 4.64 -9.62 -2.98
CA ILE A 49 5.83 -8.76 -3.10
C ILE A 49 5.46 -7.46 -3.79
N ASN A 50 4.78 -7.52 -4.94
CA ASN A 50 4.35 -6.33 -5.67
C ASN A 50 3.46 -5.42 -4.79
N LYS A 51 2.54 -5.99 -4.00
CA LYS A 51 1.69 -5.20 -3.10
C LYS A 51 2.47 -4.54 -1.97
N ILE A 52 3.54 -5.16 -1.47
CA ILE A 52 4.43 -4.54 -0.48
C ILE A 52 5.23 -3.40 -1.11
N GLU A 53 5.71 -3.55 -2.34
CA GLU A 53 6.42 -2.49 -3.07
C GLU A 53 5.51 -1.29 -3.35
N GLU A 54 4.33 -1.53 -3.91
CA GLU A 54 3.32 -0.48 -4.15
C GLU A 54 2.93 0.24 -2.85
N PHE A 55 2.82 -0.49 -1.74
CA PHE A 55 2.55 0.10 -0.42
C PHE A 55 3.72 0.98 0.05
N TYR A 56 4.96 0.53 -0.14
CA TYR A 56 6.15 1.29 0.22
C TYR A 56 6.24 2.61 -0.57
N GLU A 57 5.90 2.58 -1.86
CA GLU A 57 5.78 3.77 -2.70
C GLU A 57 4.70 4.72 -2.18
N ALA A 58 3.53 4.22 -1.81
CA ALA A 58 2.44 5.04 -1.26
C ALA A 58 2.85 5.75 0.05
N ILE A 59 3.60 5.07 0.93
CA ILE A 59 4.14 5.70 2.16
C ILE A 59 5.16 6.79 1.80
N GLY A 60 6.00 6.55 0.79
CA GLY A 60 6.97 7.54 0.30
C GLY A 60 6.29 8.78 -0.30
N GLU A 61 5.22 8.57 -1.07
CA GLU A 61 4.39 9.64 -1.63
C GLU A 61 3.74 10.48 -0.51
N TYR A 62 3.19 9.82 0.51
CA TYR A 62 2.65 10.49 1.70
C TYR A 62 3.68 11.34 2.42
N GLU A 63 4.87 10.81 2.69
CA GLU A 63 5.96 11.55 3.35
C GLU A 63 6.38 12.77 2.53
N LYS A 64 6.51 12.61 1.21
CA LYS A 64 6.86 13.70 0.30
C LYS A 64 5.79 14.79 0.32
N CYS A 65 4.52 14.43 0.19
CA CYS A 65 3.41 15.39 0.22
C CYS A 65 3.30 16.10 1.56
N ALA A 66 3.58 15.42 2.68
CA ALA A 66 3.56 16.05 4.01
C ALA A 66 4.68 17.10 4.14
N PHE A 67 5.86 16.81 3.61
CA PHE A 67 6.98 17.76 3.57
C PHE A 67 6.74 18.91 2.59
N GLU A 68 6.12 18.63 1.44
CA GLU A 68 5.73 19.65 0.46
C GLU A 68 4.72 20.61 1.09
N LEU A 69 3.69 20.10 1.78
CA LEU A 69 2.71 20.90 2.49
C LEU A 69 3.36 21.77 3.57
N PHE A 70 4.29 21.20 4.33
CA PHE A 70 5.10 21.94 5.28
C PHE A 70 5.82 23.10 4.61
N SER A 71 6.56 22.84 3.54
CA SER A 71 7.30 23.88 2.80
C SER A 71 6.38 24.99 2.29
N THR A 72 5.20 24.63 1.75
CA THR A 72 4.23 25.60 1.23
C THR A 72 3.58 26.43 2.34
N MET A 73 3.35 25.87 3.54
CA MET A 73 2.86 26.61 4.70
C MET A 73 3.81 27.75 5.12
N PHE A 74 5.12 27.58 4.94
CA PHE A 74 6.12 28.58 5.34
C PHE A 74 6.60 29.50 4.21
N SER A 75 6.45 29.08 2.96
CA SER A 75 6.98 29.84 1.82
C SER A 75 6.19 31.10 1.47
N TYR A 76 5.11 31.43 2.21
CA TYR A 76 4.22 32.58 1.94
C TYR A 76 3.85 32.69 0.45
N SER A 77 3.69 31.56 -0.26
CA SER A 77 3.35 31.62 -1.67
C SER A 77 1.93 32.16 -1.79
N GLU A 78 1.77 33.24 -2.56
CA GLU A 78 0.45 33.83 -2.83
C GLU A 78 -0.48 32.90 -3.62
N ASP A 79 0.06 31.80 -4.14
CA ASP A 79 -0.66 30.84 -4.95
C ASP A 79 -1.41 29.81 -4.09
N GLN A 80 -2.61 30.20 -3.67
CA GLN A 80 -3.54 29.32 -2.95
C GLN A 80 -3.91 28.06 -3.75
N THR A 81 -3.79 28.09 -5.07
CA THR A 81 -4.06 26.94 -5.95
C THR A 81 -3.04 25.83 -5.68
N GLN A 82 -1.76 26.21 -5.61
CA GLN A 82 -0.68 25.28 -5.30
C GLN A 82 -0.84 24.67 -3.89
N PHE A 83 -1.24 25.47 -2.90
CA PHE A 83 -1.46 24.98 -1.54
C PHE A 83 -2.60 23.95 -1.47
N GLN A 84 -3.72 24.22 -2.14
CA GLN A 84 -4.84 23.29 -2.22
C GLN A 84 -4.47 22.01 -2.97
N GLU A 85 -3.73 22.12 -4.07
CA GLU A 85 -3.28 20.94 -4.82
C GLU A 85 -2.39 20.02 -3.97
N VAL A 86 -1.47 20.60 -3.18
CA VAL A 86 -0.62 19.83 -2.26
C VAL A 86 -1.43 19.19 -1.13
N LEU A 87 -2.45 19.88 -0.61
CA LEU A 87 -3.39 19.32 0.37
C LEU A 87 -4.17 18.12 -0.20
N ASP A 88 -4.74 18.25 -1.39
CA ASP A 88 -5.52 17.19 -2.04
C ASP A 88 -4.64 15.98 -2.35
N ARG A 89 -3.40 16.21 -2.82
CA ARG A 89 -2.40 15.16 -3.02
C ARG A 89 -2.05 14.45 -1.72
N LEU A 90 -1.86 15.20 -0.63
CA LEU A 90 -1.60 14.61 0.68
C LEU A 90 -2.77 13.73 1.14
N GLN A 91 -4.00 14.21 1.03
CA GLN A 91 -5.19 13.44 1.40
C GLN A 91 -5.31 12.16 0.57
N THR A 92 -5.09 12.24 -0.74
CA THR A 92 -5.11 11.09 -1.65
C THR A 92 -4.05 10.06 -1.27
N SER A 93 -2.84 10.51 -0.94
CA SER A 93 -1.74 9.63 -0.54
C SER A 93 -2.05 8.87 0.77
N VAL A 94 -2.72 9.52 1.73
CA VAL A 94 -3.15 8.87 2.97
C VAL A 94 -4.24 7.85 2.72
N GLN A 95 -5.26 8.17 1.93
CA GLN A 95 -6.30 7.21 1.55
C GLN A 95 -5.70 5.98 0.86
N ARG A 96 -4.67 6.17 0.04
CA ARG A 96 -3.95 5.07 -0.61
C ARG A 96 -3.22 4.20 0.43
N VAL A 97 -2.54 4.79 1.42
CA VAL A 97 -1.91 4.05 2.53
C VAL A 97 -2.95 3.28 3.34
N GLU A 98 -4.06 3.92 3.72
CA GLU A 98 -5.16 3.28 4.45
C GLU A 98 -5.78 2.11 3.67
N MET A 99 -5.96 2.27 2.36
CA MET A 99 -6.46 1.22 1.47
C MET A 99 -5.54 -0.01 1.47
N TYR A 100 -4.21 0.18 1.33
CA TYR A 100 -3.27 -0.94 1.37
C TYR A 100 -3.29 -1.66 2.71
N ILE A 101 -3.37 -0.92 3.81
CA ILE A 101 -3.47 -1.50 5.16
C ILE A 101 -4.77 -2.30 5.30
N GLY A 102 -5.91 -1.71 4.91
CA GLY A 102 -7.22 -2.36 5.02
C GLY A 102 -7.37 -3.61 4.16
N LEU A 103 -6.79 -3.63 2.95
CA LEU A 103 -6.97 -4.73 1.99
C LEU A 103 -5.89 -5.82 2.10
N HIS A 104 -4.63 -5.42 2.34
CA HIS A 104 -3.48 -6.31 2.19
C HIS A 104 -2.71 -6.52 3.50
N PHE A 105 -2.70 -5.54 4.40
CA PHE A 105 -1.82 -5.54 5.58
C PHE A 105 -2.55 -5.11 6.87
N PRO A 106 -3.62 -5.81 7.29
CA PRO A 106 -4.43 -5.41 8.44
C PRO A 106 -3.67 -5.45 9.79
N GLU A 107 -2.53 -6.14 9.83
CA GLU A 107 -1.61 -6.18 10.97
C GLU A 107 -0.80 -4.90 11.18
N ILE A 108 -0.72 -4.02 10.18
CA ILE A 108 0.00 -2.75 10.29
C ILE A 108 -0.94 -1.68 10.87
N SER A 109 -0.49 -1.03 11.95
CA SER A 109 -1.21 0.11 12.52
C SER A 109 -0.76 1.43 11.89
N PHE A 110 -1.70 2.22 11.37
CA PHE A 110 -1.45 3.59 10.92
C PHE A 110 -2.08 4.61 11.88
N ASP A 111 -1.25 5.48 12.47
CA ASP A 111 -1.79 6.56 13.30
C ASP A 111 -2.30 7.73 12.42
N THR A 112 -3.60 7.76 12.22
CA THR A 112 -4.28 8.82 11.47
C THR A 112 -4.35 10.15 12.24
N LYS A 113 -4.16 10.15 13.57
CA LYS A 113 -4.32 11.36 14.39
C LYS A 113 -3.28 12.43 14.06
N ALA A 114 -2.04 12.02 13.83
CA ALA A 114 -0.97 12.93 13.44
C ALA A 114 -1.30 13.61 12.09
N HIS A 115 -1.78 12.82 11.13
CA HIS A 115 -2.23 13.34 9.84
C HIS A 115 -3.43 14.30 9.98
N SER A 116 -4.48 13.91 10.71
CA SER A 116 -5.66 14.77 10.91
C SER A 116 -5.29 16.12 11.55
N LYS A 117 -4.36 16.13 12.51
CA LYS A 117 -3.85 17.36 13.12
C LYS A 117 -3.03 18.21 12.14
N LEU A 118 -2.21 17.58 11.31
CA LEU A 118 -1.48 18.28 10.25
C LEU A 118 -2.45 18.93 9.26
N MET A 119 -3.48 18.20 8.80
CA MET A 119 -4.52 18.73 7.92
C MET A 119 -5.26 19.90 8.55
N GLN A 120 -5.69 19.77 9.82
CA GLN A 120 -6.37 20.85 10.53
C GLN A 120 -5.52 22.11 10.63
N THR A 121 -4.23 21.95 10.93
CA THR A 121 -3.28 23.06 11.02
C THR A 121 -3.08 23.73 9.66
N ALA A 122 -2.97 22.94 8.59
CA ALA A 122 -2.85 23.45 7.23
C ALA A 122 -4.10 24.21 6.77
N TYR A 123 -5.30 23.74 7.10
CA TYR A 123 -6.55 24.46 6.83
C TYR A 123 -6.64 25.77 7.62
N TYR A 124 -6.24 25.76 8.90
CA TYR A 124 -6.18 26.99 9.71
C TYR A 124 -5.25 28.02 9.05
N ASN A 125 -4.03 27.61 8.66
CA ASN A 125 -3.06 28.48 8.00
C ASN A 125 -3.59 29.05 6.68
N LEU A 126 -4.30 28.25 5.89
CA LEU A 126 -4.95 28.73 4.66
C LEU A 126 -6.04 29.77 4.96
N SER A 127 -6.84 29.54 6.01
CA SER A 127 -7.91 30.44 6.41
C SER A 127 -7.37 31.77 6.95
N ASP A 128 -6.30 31.73 7.75
CA ASP A 128 -5.60 32.89 8.28
C ASP A 128 -4.95 33.70 7.15
N ALA A 129 -4.22 33.05 6.24
CA ALA A 129 -3.66 33.69 5.06
C ALA A 129 -4.74 34.41 4.21
N LYS A 130 -5.94 33.82 4.11
CA LYS A 130 -7.08 34.43 3.41
C LYS A 130 -7.67 35.63 4.18
N ALA A 131 -7.66 35.60 5.51
CA ALA A 131 -8.12 36.70 6.36
C ALA A 131 -7.16 37.89 6.31
N ARG A 132 -5.84 37.65 6.42
CA ARG A 132 -4.80 38.68 6.29
C ARG A 132 -4.87 39.43 4.97
N ARG A 133 -5.11 38.73 3.85
CA ARG A 133 -5.25 39.35 2.52
C ARG A 133 -6.49 40.25 2.40
N LYS A 134 -7.51 40.04 3.24
CA LYS A 134 -8.70 40.90 3.34
C LYS A 134 -8.52 42.09 4.30
N GLY A 135 -7.32 42.29 4.83
CA GLY A 135 -7.00 43.39 5.75
C GLY A 135 -7.61 43.22 7.15
N LEU A 136 -7.92 41.97 7.55
CA LEU A 136 -8.68 41.68 8.76
C LEU A 136 -7.82 41.30 9.99
N ASP A 137 -6.49 41.21 9.90
CA ASP A 137 -5.69 40.91 11.10
C ASP A 137 -4.25 41.45 11.10
N PHE A 138 -3.82 41.89 12.30
CA PHE A 138 -2.48 42.36 12.70
C PHE A 138 -1.88 41.33 13.67
N GLY A 139 -1.40 40.18 13.16
CA GLY A 139 -0.76 39.15 13.99
C GLY A 139 0.66 39.53 14.42
N ASP A 140 0.96 39.38 15.71
CA ASP A 140 2.25 39.66 16.35
C ASP A 140 3.33 38.62 15.95
N MET A 141 4.60 39.04 15.79
CA MET A 141 5.71 38.16 15.33
C MET A 141 5.95 36.94 16.24
N ASP A 142 5.58 37.03 17.53
CA ASP A 142 5.79 35.97 18.51
C ASP A 142 4.87 34.75 18.31
N ASP A 143 3.75 34.93 17.59
CA ASP A 143 2.80 33.86 17.27
C ASP A 143 3.33 32.92 16.17
N HIS A 144 4.06 33.49 15.21
CA HIS A 144 4.67 32.72 14.12
C HIS A 144 5.74 31.74 14.59
N ARG A 145 6.52 32.09 15.62
CA ARG A 145 7.55 31.21 16.17
C ARG A 145 6.92 30.00 16.87
N LYS A 146 5.86 30.20 17.65
CA LYS A 146 5.11 29.13 18.32
C LYS A 146 4.42 28.21 17.32
N GLN A 147 3.86 28.77 16.24
CA GLN A 147 3.26 28.02 15.15
C GLN A 147 4.29 27.16 14.41
N MET A 148 5.49 27.70 14.16
CA MET A 148 6.61 26.95 13.57
C MET A 148 7.03 25.77 14.44
N ASP A 149 7.20 25.96 15.74
CA ASP A 149 7.56 24.89 16.67
C ASP A 149 6.47 23.80 16.72
N HIS A 150 5.19 24.20 16.69
CA HIS A 150 4.07 23.24 16.66
C HIS A 150 4.04 22.39 15.38
N VAL A 151 4.24 23.02 14.23
CA VAL A 151 4.23 22.32 12.93
C VAL A 151 5.46 21.42 12.78
N ASN A 152 6.63 21.82 13.28
CA ASN A 152 7.82 20.96 13.32
C ASN A 152 7.59 19.69 14.15
N GLN A 153 6.97 19.81 15.33
CA GLN A 153 6.60 18.65 16.14
C GLN A 153 5.62 17.71 15.43
N LEU A 154 4.71 18.25 14.61
CA LEU A 154 3.79 17.43 13.80
C LEU A 154 4.53 16.71 12.68
N LEU A 155 5.48 17.39 12.01
CA LEU A 155 6.30 16.78 10.96
C LEU A 155 7.14 15.63 11.51
N ASP A 156 7.74 15.80 12.70
CA ASP A 156 8.51 14.74 13.35
C ASP A 156 7.65 13.52 13.68
N LYS A 157 6.40 13.74 14.14
CA LYS A 157 5.44 12.64 14.36
C LYS A 157 5.04 11.94 13.08
N VAL A 158 4.86 12.69 11.99
CA VAL A 158 4.59 12.10 10.67
C VAL A 158 5.77 11.25 10.21
N ARG A 159 7.01 11.74 10.36
CA ARG A 159 8.24 11.01 10.04
C ARG A 159 8.42 9.75 10.89
N GLU A 160 8.14 9.84 12.19
CA GLU A 160 8.20 8.69 13.09
C GLU A 160 7.18 7.62 12.66
N ASN A 161 5.95 8.04 12.35
CA ASN A 161 4.90 7.15 11.89
C ASN A 161 5.26 6.49 10.54
N THR A 162 5.72 7.26 9.54
CA THR A 162 6.17 6.70 8.26
C THR A 162 7.38 5.78 8.42
N SER A 163 8.31 6.09 9.30
CA SER A 163 9.46 5.22 9.59
C SER A 163 9.03 3.88 10.18
N ARG A 164 8.07 3.90 11.13
CA ARG A 164 7.49 2.67 11.70
C ARG A 164 6.82 1.81 10.62
N ILE A 165 5.93 2.40 9.83
CA ILE A 165 5.18 1.66 8.80
C ILE A 165 6.13 1.12 7.72
N LYS A 166 7.17 1.88 7.34
CA LYS A 166 8.22 1.40 6.43
C LYS A 166 8.98 0.21 7.01
N THR A 167 9.28 0.24 8.31
CA THR A 167 9.93 -0.88 9.00
C THR A 167 9.04 -2.12 8.99
N ASP A 168 7.75 -1.96 9.28
CA ASP A 168 6.77 -3.06 9.24
C ASP A 168 6.66 -3.63 7.81
N ALA A 169 6.58 -2.78 6.78
CA ALA A 169 6.58 -3.20 5.38
C ALA A 169 7.86 -3.97 5.01
N GLN A 170 9.03 -3.56 5.51
CA GLN A 170 10.29 -4.28 5.31
C GLN A 170 10.30 -5.66 5.99
N VAL A 171 9.70 -5.78 7.18
CA VAL A 171 9.53 -7.07 7.86
C VAL A 171 8.65 -8.00 7.04
N LEU A 172 7.54 -7.49 6.49
CA LEU A 172 6.69 -8.25 5.58
C LEU A 172 7.43 -8.68 4.31
N MET A 173 8.21 -7.78 3.70
CA MET A 173 9.03 -8.11 2.53
C MET A 173 9.98 -9.27 2.83
N LYS A 174 10.67 -9.24 3.98
CA LYS A 174 11.58 -10.33 4.38
C LYS A 174 10.85 -11.67 4.56
N ARG A 175 9.61 -11.66 5.06
CA ARG A 175 8.78 -12.87 5.21
C ARG A 175 8.39 -13.47 3.85
N HIS A 176 8.14 -12.64 2.84
CA HIS A 176 7.64 -13.09 1.53
C HIS A 176 8.73 -13.32 0.47
N LYS A 177 9.93 -12.78 0.66
CA LYS A 177 11.08 -12.95 -0.25
C LYS A 177 11.72 -14.35 -0.20
N HIS A 178 11.43 -15.15 0.83
CA HIS A 178 11.85 -16.55 0.98
C HIS A 178 10.66 -17.51 0.79
#